data_AF-A0A3M2ZDX3-F1
#
_entry.id   AF-A0A3M2ZDX3-F1
#
_cell.length_a   1.000
_cell.length_b   1.000
_cell.length_c   1.000
_cell.angle_alpha   90.00
_cell.angle_beta   90.00
_cell.angle_gamma   90.00
#
_symmetry.space_group_name_H-M   'P 1'
#
loop_
_entity.id
_entity.type
_entity.pdbx_description
1 polymer ?
#
loop_
_entity_poly.entity_id
_entity_poly.type
_entity_poly.pdbx_seq_one_letter_code
_entity_poly.pdbx_strand_id
1 'polypeptide(L)' 'GRTLLRTVISTFGEDFATVSTEFHDGVTQRLGRQMQTWVRLEGGWKVVAAHVSIDLSSLEPRP' A
#
# COMPACT_ATOMS: atom_id res chain seq x y z
N GLY A 1 -8.29 -14.05 3.94
CA GLY A 1 -7.26 -13.72 2.92
C GLY A 1 -7.23 -12.23 2.71
N ARG A 2 -6.11 -11.65 2.25
CA ARG A 2 -5.96 -10.20 2.09
C ARG A 2 -6.86 -9.68 0.96
N THR A 3 -7.67 -8.66 1.26
CA THR A 3 -8.49 -7.94 0.26
C THR A 3 -7.92 -6.56 0.04
N LEU A 4 -7.65 -6.18 -1.21
CA LEU A 4 -7.17 -4.83 -1.56
C LEU A 4 -8.34 -3.90 -1.85
N LEU A 5 -8.19 -2.65 -1.43
CA LEU A 5 -9.18 -1.59 -1.57
C LEU A 5 -8.48 -0.34 -2.12
N ARG A 6 -9.22 0.43 -2.91
CA ARG A 6 -8.83 1.78 -3.37
C ARG A 6 -7.38 1.84 -3.87
N THR A 7 -6.99 0.86 -4.68
CA THR A 7 -5.66 0.81 -5.28
C THR A 7 -5.51 1.93 -6.29
N VAL A 8 -4.53 2.80 -6.05
CA VAL A 8 -4.13 3.87 -6.94
C VAL A 8 -2.71 3.61 -7.41
N ILE A 9 -2.55 3.57 -8.74
CA ILE A 9 -1.26 3.46 -9.40
C ILE A 9 -1.05 4.76 -10.17
N SER A 10 0.07 5.42 -9.90
CA SER A 10 0.44 6.67 -10.58
C SER A 10 1.85 6.54 -11.13
N THR A 11 2.03 6.87 -12.40
CA THR A 11 3.34 6.84 -13.07
C THR A 11 3.85 8.26 -13.27
N PHE A 12 5.18 8.39 -13.29
CA PHE A 12 5.88 9.65 -13.53
C PHE A 12 6.95 9.38 -14.59
N GLY A 13 6.69 9.81 -15.83
CA GLY A 13 7.48 9.39 -16.98
C GLY A 13 7.38 7.88 -17.21
N GLU A 14 8.45 7.28 -17.75
CA GLU A 14 8.48 5.87 -18.17
C GLU A 14 9.10 4.92 -17.13
N ASP A 15 9.80 5.50 -16.15
CA ASP A 15 10.71 4.76 -15.25
C ASP A 15 10.34 4.85 -13.76
N PHE A 16 9.33 5.63 -13.39
CA PHE A 16 8.92 5.82 -12.00
C PHE A 16 7.42 5.59 -11.80
N ALA A 17 7.06 4.99 -10.67
CA ALA A 17 5.67 4.87 -10.25
C ALA A 17 5.52 4.82 -8.73
N THR A 18 4.34 5.20 -8.25
CA THR A 18 3.90 4.92 -6.88
C THR A 18 2.67 4.04 -6.92
N VAL A 19 2.62 3.04 -6.05
CA VAL A 19 1.45 2.17 -5.85
C VAL A 19 0.99 2.32 -4.41
N SER A 20 -0.21 2.85 -4.23
CA SER A 20 -0.85 2.99 -2.92
C SER A 20 -2.12 2.15 -2.88
N THR A 21 -2.30 1.38 -1.83
CA THR A 21 -3.49 0.54 -1.64
C THR A 21 -3.83 0.47 -0.17
N GLU A 22 -5.12 0.43 0.14
CA GLU A 22 -5.57 -0.01 1.44
C GLU A 22 -5.88 -1.50 1.40
N PHE A 23 -5.84 -2.15 2.55
CA PHE A 23 -6.15 -3.56 2.62
C PHE A 23 -6.85 -3.93 3.92
N HIS A 24 -7.67 -4.97 3.85
CA HIS A 24 -8.02 -5.78 5.01
C HIS A 24 -7.14 -7.02 5.01
N ASP A 25 -6.52 -7.33 6.15
CA ASP A 25 -5.68 -8.53 6.31
C ASP A 25 -6.51 -9.84 6.27
N GLY A 26 -7.83 -9.72 6.46
CA GLY A 26 -8.77 -10.84 6.50
C GLY A 26 -8.68 -11.67 7.78
N VAL A 27 -7.97 -11.17 8.80
CA VAL A 27 -7.85 -11.75 10.14
C VAL A 27 -8.46 -10.80 11.17
N THR A 28 -8.25 -9.51 10.99
CA THR A 28 -8.80 -8.43 11.79
C THR A 28 -9.76 -7.57 10.96
N GLN A 29 -10.60 -6.78 11.64
CA GLN A 29 -11.43 -5.74 10.99
C GLN A 29 -10.64 -4.45 10.73
N ARG A 30 -9.31 -4.47 10.91
CA ARG A 30 -8.49 -3.27 10.81
C ARG A 30 -8.26 -2.93 9.33
N LEU A 31 -8.12 -1.63 9.08
CA LEU A 31 -7.72 -1.11 7.79
C LEU A 31 -6.21 -0.90 7.78
N GLY A 32 -5.54 -1.58 6.86
CA GLY A 32 -4.13 -1.38 6.57
C GLY A 32 -3.92 -0.45 5.38
N ARG A 33 -2.75 0.18 5.31
CA ARG A 33 -2.27 0.94 4.16
C ARG A 33 -0.91 0.40 3.76
N GLN A 34 -0.73 0.20 2.47
CA GLN A 34 0.55 -0.13 1.86
C GLN A 34 0.85 0.88 0.76
N MET A 35 2.02 1.47 0.81
CA MET A 35 2.58 2.32 -0.25
C MET A 35 3.91 1.74 -0.71
N GLN A 36 4.14 1.75 -2.02
CA GLN A 36 5.38 1.37 -2.66
C GLN A 36 5.81 2.44 -3.65
N THR A 37 7.11 2.73 -3.67
CA THR A 37 7.76 3.46 -4.76
C THR A 37 8.47 2.46 -5.65
N TRP A 38 8.24 2.59 -6.96
CA TRP A 38 8.74 1.71 -7.99
C TRP A 38 9.65 2.46 -8.95
N VAL A 39 10.76 1.82 -9.33
CA VAL A 39 11.70 2.32 -10.34
C VAL A 39 11.95 1.22 -11.35
N ARG A 40 12.03 1.58 -12.63
CA ARG A 40 12.52 0.69 -13.68
C ARG A 40 14.05 0.72 -13.70
N LEU A 41 14.67 -0.34 -13.21
CA LEU A 41 16.12 -0.54 -13.20
C LEU A 41 16.46 -1.68 -14.16
N GLU A 42 17.45 -1.47 -15.03
CA GLU A 42 17.92 -2.49 -15.99
C GLU A 42 16.77 -3.09 -16.83
N GLY A 43 15.79 -2.25 -17.19
CA GLY A 43 14.60 -2.64 -17.96
C GLY A 43 13.46 -3.26 -17.14
N GLY A 44 13.67 -3.59 -15.86
CA GLY A 44 12.68 -4.21 -14.99
C GLY A 44 12.18 -3.31 -13.86
N TRP A 45 10.89 -3.40 -13.54
CA TRP A 45 10.30 -2.69 -12.40
C TRP A 45 10.70 -3.33 -11.07
N LYS A 46 11.17 -2.52 -10.12
CA LYS A 46 11.55 -2.93 -8.77
C LYS A 46 10.93 -1.99 -7.74
N VAL A 47 10.48 -2.54 -6.61
CA VAL A 47 10.15 -1.74 -5.42
C VAL A 47 11.46 -1.24 -4.81
N VAL A 48 11.66 0.06 -4.77
CA VAL A 48 12.88 0.67 -4.18
C VAL A 48 12.65 1.17 -2.76
N ALA A 49 11.39 1.45 -2.41
CA ALA A 49 10.98 1.81 -1.06
C ALA A 49 9.54 1.35 -0.83
N ALA A 50 9.22 0.96 0.39
CA ALA A 50 7.87 0.59 0.79
C ALA A 50 7.61 0.99 2.24
N HIS A 51 6.35 1.29 2.53
CA HIS A 51 5.86 1.49 3.89
C HIS A 51 4.50 0.81 4.02
N VAL A 52 4.35 0.02 5.09
CA VAL A 52 3.10 -0.61 5.50
C VAL A 52 2.74 -0.14 6.90
N SER A 53 1.48 0.26 7.11
CA SER A 53 0.95 0.62 8.42
C SER A 53 -0.45 0.01 8.61
N ILE A 54 -0.85 -0.15 9.87
CA ILE A 54 -2.20 -0.56 10.26
C ILE A 54 -2.82 0.59 11.04
N ASP A 55 -4.08 0.88 10.77
CA ASP A 55 -4.86 1.81 11.59
C ASP A 55 -5.19 1.17 12.95
N LEU A 56 -4.69 1.80 14.01
CA LEU A 56 -4.90 1.36 15.39
C LEU A 56 -6.04 2.12 16.07
N SER A 57 -6.69 3.08 15.42
CA SER A 57 -7.79 3.87 16.01
C SER A 57 -8.99 3.00 16.42
N SER A 58 -9.14 1.80 15.86
CA SER A 58 -10.13 0.82 16.30
C SER A 58 -9.81 0.15 17.65
N LEU A 59 -8.67 0.44 18.26
CA LEU A 59 -8.28 -0.08 19.57
C LEU A 59 -8.79 0.77 20.73
N GLU A 60 -9.13 2.04 20.47
CA GLU A 60 -9.69 2.90 21.49
C GLU A 60 -11.20 2.64 21.60
N PRO A 61 -11.74 2.34 22.79
CA PRO A 61 -13.17 2.28 22.97
C PRO A 61 -13.77 3.63 22.58
N ARG A 62 -14.75 3.60 21.67
CA ARG A 62 -15.54 4.78 21.33
C ARG A 62 -16.19 5.29 22.64
N PRO A 63 -16.10 6.59 22.97
CA PRO A 63 -16.76 7.12 24.16
C PRO A 63 -18.27 6.86 24.16
#